data_AF-A0AAV5HKZ8-F1
#
_entry.id   AF-A0AAV5HKZ8-F1
#
_cell.length_a   1.000
_cell.length_b   1.000
_cell.length_c   1.000
_cell.angle_alpha   90.00
_cell.angle_beta   90.00
_cell.angle_gamma   90.00
#
_symmetry.space_group_name_H-M   'P 1'
#
loop_
_entity.id
_entity.type
_entity.pdbx_description
1 polymer ?
#
loop_
_entity_poly.entity_id
_entity_poly.type
_entity_poly.pdbx_seq_one_letter_code
_entity_poly.pdbx_strand_id
1 'polypeptide(L)'
;MQPPVVGHLLWSEGPVDCFHDRARLEQHGQGKARTVWCAGRLQLAMNLVDHVGCYQWEKEKKEGLHGGLSSMQKSIERYSMYTKGIPTHKLEMEQHIQHMRIETENMVKKIEVLEVSKRKLLGQGLGSCSVEELQEIDSQLEQSLKNIRAREAQLHEEQIQELKAKERKLLKENVKLCEKCGGRKVMATTNPT
;
A
#
# COMPACT_ATOMS: atom_id res chain seq x y z
N MET A 1 40.84 1.31 22.94
CA MET A 1 40.91 0.22 21.95
C MET A 1 39.49 -0.24 21.66
N GLN A 2 39.09 -0.16 20.39
CA GLN A 2 37.82 -0.59 19.75
C GLN A 2 36.46 -0.23 20.40
N PRO A 3 35.43 0.07 19.59
CA PRO A 3 34.38 1.03 19.91
C PRO A 3 33.05 0.39 20.36
N PRO A 4 32.12 1.19 20.92
CA PRO A 4 30.79 0.74 21.32
C PRO A 4 29.86 0.61 20.10
N VAL A 5 28.97 -0.39 20.12
CA VAL A 5 27.92 -0.51 19.11
C VAL A 5 26.82 0.50 19.43
N VAL A 6 26.78 1.56 18.63
CA VAL A 6 25.82 2.68 18.70
C VAL A 6 24.51 2.26 18.05
N GLY A 7 23.39 2.45 18.76
CA GLY A 7 22.10 2.65 18.11
C GLY A 7 21.95 4.11 17.72
N HIS A 8 21.43 4.39 16.52
CA HIS A 8 20.76 5.66 16.22
C HIS A 8 19.86 5.51 15.00
N LEU A 9 18.65 6.03 15.14
CA LEU A 9 17.69 6.37 14.10
C LEU A 9 18.33 7.33 13.08
N LEU A 10 17.98 7.22 11.79
CA LEU A 10 17.66 8.39 10.97
C LEU A 10 16.96 7.99 9.67
N TRP A 11 15.77 8.56 9.47
CA TRP A 11 15.21 8.83 8.16
C TRP A 11 16.17 9.76 7.41
N SER A 12 16.47 9.47 6.14
CA SER A 12 17.05 10.45 5.23
C SER A 12 16.11 10.67 4.07
N GLU A 13 15.65 11.90 3.99
CA GLU A 13 14.98 12.52 2.87
C GLU A 13 15.81 12.39 1.58
N GLY A 14 15.14 12.27 0.45
CA GLY A 14 15.72 12.50 -0.87
C GLY A 14 14.79 13.41 -1.67
N PRO A 15 15.16 14.68 -1.92
CA PRO A 15 14.41 15.56 -2.79
C PRO A 15 14.79 15.34 -4.26
N VAL A 16 13.76 15.33 -5.09
CA VAL A 16 13.74 15.67 -6.52
C VAL A 16 14.28 17.08 -6.77
N ASP A 17 15.11 17.26 -7.80
CA ASP A 17 15.09 18.40 -8.76
C ASP A 17 16.19 18.20 -9.83
N CYS A 18 15.85 17.95 -11.09
CA CYS A 18 15.47 18.91 -12.14
C CYS A 18 16.69 19.67 -12.72
N PHE A 19 17.11 19.23 -13.91
CA PHE A 19 17.63 20.01 -15.03
C PHE A 19 17.80 21.51 -14.73
N HIS A 20 19.04 21.98 -14.62
CA HIS A 20 19.54 23.26 -15.16
C HIS A 20 21.05 23.28 -14.96
N ASP A 21 21.83 23.01 -16.01
CA ASP A 21 22.99 23.83 -16.33
C ASP A 21 23.62 23.44 -17.67
N ARG A 22 23.24 24.21 -18.69
CA ARG A 22 23.84 24.23 -20.03
C ARG A 22 24.33 25.65 -20.29
N ALA A 23 25.62 25.91 -20.08
CA ALA A 23 26.35 26.97 -20.81
C ALA A 23 27.84 26.99 -20.45
N ARG A 24 28.72 26.52 -21.36
CA ARG A 24 29.97 27.22 -21.72
C ARG A 24 30.64 26.61 -22.97
N LEU A 25 30.38 27.20 -24.14
CA LEU A 25 31.32 27.24 -25.29
C LEU A 25 32.36 28.35 -24.98
N GLU A 26 33.58 28.48 -25.49
CA GLU A 26 34.34 28.03 -26.66
C GLU A 26 35.78 28.62 -26.45
N GLN A 27 36.88 28.06 -26.98
CA GLN A 27 38.06 28.87 -27.39
C GLN A 27 38.91 28.20 -28.51
N HIS A 28 39.30 29.04 -29.49
CA HIS A 28 40.28 28.87 -30.59
C HIS A 28 39.94 27.85 -31.71
N GLY A 29 39.69 28.19 -32.99
CA GLY A 29 39.99 29.40 -33.76
C GLY A 29 41.19 29.21 -34.71
N GLN A 30 41.10 28.28 -35.69
CA GLN A 30 41.81 28.29 -36.99
C GLN A 30 41.74 26.95 -37.79
N GLY A 31 41.02 25.93 -37.33
CA GLY A 31 40.83 24.67 -38.09
C GLY A 31 39.65 24.65 -39.08
N LYS A 32 38.87 25.74 -39.21
CA LYS A 32 37.48 25.69 -39.70
C LYS A 32 37.32 25.52 -41.24
N ALA A 33 38.26 25.96 -42.09
CA ALA A 33 37.99 25.93 -43.55
C ALA A 33 38.26 24.55 -44.21
N ARG A 34 39.27 23.79 -43.75
CA ARG A 34 39.58 22.46 -44.30
C ARG A 34 38.75 21.33 -43.68
N THR A 35 38.34 21.47 -42.41
CA THR A 35 37.43 20.53 -41.75
C THR A 35 36.02 20.59 -42.31
N VAL A 36 35.53 21.75 -42.77
CA VAL A 36 34.19 21.87 -43.37
C VAL A 36 34.07 21.12 -44.69
N TRP A 37 35.15 21.06 -45.49
CA TRP A 37 35.13 20.33 -46.77
C TRP A 37 35.18 18.80 -46.59
N CYS A 38 35.98 18.31 -45.64
CA CYS A 38 36.01 16.88 -45.28
C CYS A 38 34.72 16.46 -44.56
N ALA A 39 34.18 17.30 -43.66
CA ALA A 39 32.91 17.06 -42.98
C ALA A 39 31.73 17.04 -43.96
N GLY A 40 31.72 17.91 -44.97
CA GLY A 40 30.67 17.94 -46.00
C GLY A 40 30.58 16.66 -46.83
N ARG A 41 31.73 16.07 -47.23
CA ARG A 41 31.74 14.80 -47.98
C ARG A 41 31.40 13.59 -47.12
N LEU A 42 31.87 13.55 -45.87
CA LEU A 42 31.55 12.47 -44.94
C LEU A 42 30.07 12.53 -44.51
N GLN A 43 29.50 13.73 -44.32
CA GLN A 43 28.08 13.89 -44.02
C GLN A 43 27.20 13.45 -45.21
N LEU A 44 27.60 13.77 -46.46
CA LEU A 44 26.85 13.33 -47.64
C LEU A 44 26.92 11.80 -47.82
N ALA A 45 28.07 11.19 -47.55
CA ALA A 45 28.26 9.73 -47.62
C ALA A 45 27.51 8.99 -46.49
N MET A 46 27.52 9.51 -45.26
CA MET A 46 26.74 8.96 -44.14
C MET A 46 25.24 9.10 -44.38
N ASN A 47 24.77 10.26 -44.86
CA ASN A 47 23.36 10.45 -45.20
C ASN A 47 22.90 9.52 -46.32
N LEU A 48 23.75 9.15 -47.30
CA LEU A 48 23.36 8.22 -48.36
C LEU A 48 23.24 6.77 -47.85
N VAL A 49 24.13 6.35 -46.95
CA VAL A 49 24.10 5.00 -46.34
C VAL A 49 22.90 4.87 -45.39
N ASP A 50 22.59 5.91 -44.62
CA ASP A 50 21.42 5.94 -43.74
C ASP A 50 20.10 5.98 -44.52
N HIS A 51 20.04 6.70 -45.65
CA HIS A 51 18.81 6.77 -46.45
C HIS A 51 18.49 5.44 -47.15
N VAL A 52 19.51 4.73 -47.66
CA VAL A 52 19.32 3.39 -48.26
C VAL A 52 19.01 2.35 -47.19
N GLY A 53 19.68 2.39 -46.03
CA GLY A 53 19.40 1.50 -44.90
C GLY A 53 18.01 1.72 -44.29
N CYS A 54 17.57 2.98 -44.17
CA CYS A 54 16.25 3.32 -43.66
C CYS A 54 15.13 2.90 -44.63
N TYR A 55 15.34 3.02 -45.95
CA TYR A 55 14.39 2.50 -46.93
C TYR A 55 14.30 0.97 -46.93
N GLN A 56 15.43 0.26 -46.75
CA GLN A 56 15.43 -1.20 -46.70
C GLN A 56 14.75 -1.71 -45.42
N TRP A 57 15.02 -1.07 -44.28
CA TRP A 57 14.38 -1.40 -43.00
C TRP A 57 12.87 -1.08 -42.99
N GLU A 58 12.44 0.02 -43.61
CA GLU A 58 11.01 0.32 -43.77
C GLU A 58 10.30 -0.67 -44.71
N LYS A 59 11.00 -1.18 -45.73
CA LYS A 59 10.47 -2.20 -46.65
C LYS A 59 10.29 -3.55 -45.95
N GLU A 60 11.29 -4.03 -45.22
CA GLU A 60 11.21 -5.27 -44.42
C GLU A 60 10.20 -5.16 -43.28
N LYS A 61 10.09 -3.98 -42.64
CA LYS A 61 9.06 -3.70 -41.62
C LYS A 61 7.64 -3.69 -42.19
N LYS A 62 7.43 -3.29 -43.45
CA LYS A 62 6.11 -3.36 -44.11
C LYS A 62 5.74 -4.77 -44.57
N GLU A 63 6.73 -5.56 -45.02
CA GLU A 63 6.51 -6.93 -45.52
C GLU A 63 6.33 -7.95 -44.37
N GLY A 64 7.06 -7.83 -43.25
CA GLY A 64 6.92 -8.73 -42.09
C GLY A 64 5.68 -8.47 -41.23
N LEU A 65 5.15 -7.24 -41.24
CA LEU A 65 4.03 -6.82 -40.39
C LEU A 65 2.67 -7.19 -41.00
N HIS A 66 2.58 -7.38 -42.32
CA HIS A 66 1.31 -7.63 -43.00
C HIS A 66 0.79 -9.08 -42.92
N GLY A 67 1.66 -10.06 -42.64
CA GLY A 67 1.24 -11.47 -42.54
C GLY A 67 0.63 -11.85 -41.19
N GLY A 68 1.28 -11.47 -40.09
CA GLY A 68 0.90 -11.86 -38.72
C GLY A 68 -0.16 -10.97 -38.08
N LEU A 69 -0.04 -9.64 -38.21
CA LEU A 69 -1.07 -8.73 -37.70
C LEU A 69 -2.36 -8.82 -38.50
N SER A 70 -2.32 -9.18 -39.79
CA SER A 70 -3.55 -9.42 -40.54
C SER A 70 -4.38 -10.53 -39.93
N SER A 71 -3.76 -11.63 -39.46
CA SER A 71 -4.49 -12.75 -38.85
C SER A 71 -5.08 -12.40 -37.47
N MET A 72 -4.30 -11.74 -36.62
CA MET A 72 -4.79 -11.25 -35.32
C MET A 72 -5.85 -10.16 -35.48
N GLN A 73 -5.60 -9.17 -36.34
CA GLN A 73 -6.54 -8.08 -36.61
C GLN A 73 -7.84 -8.59 -37.22
N LYS A 74 -7.79 -9.53 -38.17
CA LYS A 74 -8.99 -10.20 -38.71
C LYS A 74 -9.72 -11.01 -37.66
N SER A 75 -9.00 -11.64 -36.73
CA SER A 75 -9.62 -12.37 -35.63
C SER A 75 -10.32 -11.42 -34.66
N ILE A 76 -9.63 -10.36 -34.23
CA ILE A 76 -10.20 -9.27 -33.41
C ILE A 76 -11.41 -8.64 -34.11
N GLU A 77 -11.32 -8.40 -35.42
CA GLU A 77 -12.39 -7.80 -36.22
C GLU A 77 -13.60 -8.73 -36.36
N ARG A 78 -13.40 -10.04 -36.58
CA ARG A 78 -14.48 -11.04 -36.56
C ARG A 78 -15.18 -11.11 -35.21
N TYR A 79 -14.44 -11.12 -34.10
CA TYR A 79 -15.02 -11.06 -32.75
C TYR A 79 -15.73 -9.71 -32.50
N SER A 80 -15.16 -8.61 -32.99
CA SER A 80 -15.77 -7.27 -32.95
C SER A 80 -17.07 -7.22 -33.78
N MET A 81 -17.16 -7.87 -34.94
CA MET A 81 -18.38 -7.89 -35.75
C MET A 81 -19.48 -8.76 -35.13
N TYR A 82 -19.10 -9.89 -34.51
CA TYR A 82 -20.04 -10.72 -33.74
C TYR A 82 -20.60 -9.97 -32.52
N THR A 83 -19.79 -9.16 -31.84
CA THR A 83 -20.23 -8.34 -30.70
C THR A 83 -20.99 -7.08 -31.11
N LYS A 84 -20.67 -6.48 -32.28
CA LYS A 84 -21.42 -5.35 -32.86
C LYS A 84 -22.83 -5.73 -33.32
N GLY A 85 -23.08 -7.01 -33.63
CA GLY A 85 -24.38 -7.53 -34.08
C GLY A 85 -25.39 -7.83 -32.97
N ILE A 86 -25.02 -7.69 -31.70
CA ILE A 86 -25.89 -7.95 -30.53
C ILE A 86 -26.02 -6.66 -29.72
N PRO A 87 -26.90 -5.72 -30.12
CA PRO A 87 -27.06 -4.42 -29.46
C PRO A 87 -27.38 -4.52 -27.97
N THR A 88 -28.07 -5.58 -27.57
CA THR A 88 -28.45 -5.89 -26.18
C THR A 88 -27.23 -6.12 -25.30
N HIS A 89 -26.25 -6.93 -25.72
CA HIS A 89 -25.05 -7.23 -24.93
C HIS A 89 -24.16 -6.00 -24.72
N LYS A 90 -24.06 -5.11 -25.72
CA LYS A 90 -23.29 -3.86 -25.58
C LYS A 90 -23.98 -2.90 -24.61
N LEU A 91 -25.31 -2.78 -24.67
CA LEU A 91 -26.09 -1.95 -23.74
C LEU A 91 -26.01 -2.49 -22.31
N GLU A 92 -26.13 -3.81 -22.13
CA GLU A 92 -26.00 -4.48 -20.83
C GLU A 92 -24.60 -4.28 -20.24
N MET A 93 -23.55 -4.39 -21.04
CA MET A 93 -22.17 -4.15 -20.59
C MET A 93 -21.94 -2.68 -20.23
N GLU A 94 -22.46 -1.74 -21.01
CA GLU A 94 -22.39 -0.30 -20.71
C GLU A 94 -23.15 0.02 -19.40
N GLN A 95 -24.37 -0.51 -19.24
CA GLN A 95 -25.15 -0.37 -18.01
C GLN A 95 -24.43 -0.97 -16.81
N HIS A 96 -23.80 -2.13 -16.97
CA HIS A 96 -23.00 -2.76 -15.91
C HIS A 96 -21.79 -1.91 -15.53
N ILE A 97 -21.06 -1.35 -16.51
CA ILE A 97 -19.96 -0.43 -16.24
C ILE A 97 -20.44 0.83 -15.50
N GLN A 98 -21.56 1.43 -15.92
CA GLN A 98 -22.12 2.59 -15.22
C GLN A 98 -22.56 2.22 -13.79
N HIS A 99 -23.17 1.05 -13.60
CA HIS A 99 -23.54 0.55 -12.28
C HIS A 99 -22.31 0.39 -11.38
N MET A 100 -21.25 -0.30 -11.85
CA MET A 100 -20.00 -0.48 -11.12
C MET A 100 -19.34 0.86 -10.77
N ARG A 101 -19.41 1.85 -11.67
CA ARG A 101 -18.93 3.21 -11.40
C ARG A 101 -19.70 3.87 -10.27
N ILE A 102 -21.03 3.83 -10.30
CA ILE A 102 -21.88 4.38 -9.24
C ILE A 102 -21.61 3.67 -7.91
N GLU A 103 -21.48 2.34 -7.91
CA GLU A 103 -21.13 1.58 -6.71
C GLU A 103 -19.77 1.99 -6.14
N THR A 104 -18.77 2.18 -7.02
CA THR A 104 -17.45 2.65 -6.62
C THR A 104 -17.52 4.05 -5.99
N GLU A 105 -18.23 4.98 -6.62
CA GLU A 105 -18.43 6.34 -6.08
C GLU A 105 -19.16 6.31 -4.72
N ASN A 106 -20.14 5.42 -4.56
CA ASN A 106 -20.85 5.23 -3.29
C ASN A 106 -19.93 4.66 -2.20
N MET A 107 -19.07 3.71 -2.55
CA MET A 107 -18.09 3.15 -1.62
C MET A 107 -17.09 4.21 -1.17
N VAL A 108 -16.58 5.03 -2.09
CA VAL A 108 -15.66 6.14 -1.76
C VAL A 108 -16.31 7.11 -0.77
N LYS A 109 -17.53 7.56 -1.04
CA LYS A 109 -18.28 8.45 -0.12
C LYS A 109 -18.47 7.82 1.26
N LYS A 110 -18.76 6.51 1.30
CA LYS A 110 -18.93 5.78 2.58
C LYS A 110 -17.62 5.72 3.36
N ILE A 111 -16.49 5.51 2.69
CA ILE A 111 -15.17 5.53 3.31
C ILE A 111 -14.89 6.92 3.89
N GLU A 112 -15.11 7.98 3.12
CA GLU A 112 -14.89 9.36 3.59
C GLU A 112 -15.70 9.69 4.85
N VAL A 113 -16.98 9.31 4.89
CA VAL A 113 -17.84 9.50 6.07
C VAL A 113 -17.30 8.72 7.27
N LEU A 114 -16.88 7.47 7.08
CA LEU A 114 -16.31 6.65 8.15
C LEU A 114 -14.98 7.21 8.66
N GLU A 115 -14.13 7.73 7.78
CA GLU A 115 -12.85 8.34 8.15
C GLU A 115 -13.05 9.64 8.94
N VAL A 116 -14.03 10.47 8.54
CA VAL A 116 -14.42 11.67 9.30
C VAL A 116 -14.93 11.27 10.67
N SER A 117 -15.84 10.29 10.75
CA SER A 117 -16.38 9.79 12.02
C SER A 117 -15.27 9.26 12.93
N LYS A 118 -14.35 8.44 12.39
CA LYS A 118 -13.17 7.94 13.12
C LYS A 118 -12.33 9.08 13.67
N ARG A 119 -12.02 10.11 12.86
CA ARG A 119 -11.24 11.27 13.32
C ARG A 119 -11.95 12.01 14.46
N LYS A 120 -13.26 12.22 14.35
CA LYS A 120 -14.07 12.83 15.43
C LYS A 120 -14.02 12.00 16.71
N LEU A 121 -14.19 10.68 16.64
CA LEU A 121 -14.07 9.77 17.79
C LEU A 121 -12.66 9.78 18.42
N LEU A 122 -11.62 10.09 17.64
CA LEU A 122 -10.25 10.28 18.11
C LEU A 122 -9.97 11.71 18.62
N GLY A 123 -11.00 12.55 18.74
CA GLY A 123 -10.88 13.92 19.24
C GLY A 123 -10.35 14.93 18.21
N GLN A 124 -10.28 14.57 16.94
CA GLN A 124 -9.74 15.42 15.87
C GLN A 124 -10.87 16.14 15.12
N GLY A 125 -10.64 17.41 14.74
CA GLY A 125 -11.59 18.16 13.91
C GLY A 125 -12.90 18.51 14.61
N LEU A 126 -12.92 18.55 15.95
CA LEU A 126 -14.13 18.83 16.73
C LEU A 126 -14.63 20.28 16.65
N GLY A 127 -13.79 21.22 16.20
CA GLY A 127 -14.14 22.64 16.15
C GLY A 127 -15.30 23.00 15.21
N SER A 128 -15.67 22.09 14.29
CA SER A 128 -16.82 22.24 13.41
C SER A 128 -18.04 21.41 13.83
N CYS A 129 -17.97 20.71 14.98
CA CYS A 129 -19.07 19.86 15.44
C CYS A 129 -20.13 20.69 16.18
N SER A 130 -21.39 20.28 16.06
CA SER A 130 -22.46 20.86 16.88
C SER A 130 -22.40 20.31 18.31
N VAL A 131 -23.14 20.94 19.23
CA VAL A 131 -23.22 20.49 20.63
C VAL A 131 -23.85 19.09 20.70
N GLU A 132 -24.86 18.82 19.88
CA GLU A 132 -25.54 17.53 19.81
C GLU A 132 -24.60 16.44 19.28
N GLU A 133 -23.82 16.72 18.23
CA GLU A 133 -22.82 15.78 17.70
C GLU A 133 -21.75 15.46 18.77
N LEU A 134 -21.31 16.47 19.52
CA LEU A 134 -20.33 16.28 20.60
C LEU A 134 -20.89 15.42 21.73
N GLN A 135 -22.14 15.63 22.12
CA GLN A 135 -22.82 14.81 23.13
C GLN A 135 -22.96 13.36 22.67
N GLU A 136 -23.26 13.14 21.39
CA GLU A 136 -23.34 11.78 20.84
C GLU A 136 -21.97 11.08 20.88
N ILE A 137 -20.91 11.78 20.46
CA ILE A 137 -19.54 11.27 20.51
C ILE A 137 -19.15 10.91 21.96
N ASP A 138 -19.42 11.80 22.91
CA ASP A 138 -19.11 11.59 24.32
C ASP A 138 -19.84 10.36 24.88
N SER A 139 -21.16 10.27 24.65
CA SER A 139 -21.95 9.12 25.07
C SER A 139 -21.47 7.79 24.47
N GLN A 140 -21.09 7.79 23.19
CA GLN A 140 -20.52 6.60 22.54
C GLN A 140 -19.18 6.17 23.15
N LEU A 141 -18.32 7.13 23.49
CA LEU A 141 -17.03 6.87 24.13
C LEU A 141 -17.20 6.37 25.57
N GLU A 142 -18.08 7.01 26.34
CA GLU A 142 -18.40 6.59 27.72
C GLU A 142 -18.93 5.16 27.77
N GLN A 143 -19.90 4.82 26.89
CA GLN A 143 -20.48 3.49 26.84
C GLN A 143 -19.45 2.44 26.41
N SER A 144 -18.61 2.76 25.42
CA SER A 144 -17.50 1.90 24.98
C SER A 144 -16.50 1.65 26.10
N LEU A 145 -16.08 2.68 26.82
CA LEU A 145 -15.17 2.58 27.97
C LEU A 145 -15.77 1.74 29.10
N LYS A 146 -17.06 1.93 29.40
CA LYS A 146 -17.78 1.12 30.39
C LYS A 146 -17.75 -0.35 30.02
N ASN A 147 -18.01 -0.69 28.76
CA ASN A 147 -17.97 -2.06 28.27
C ASN A 147 -16.57 -2.68 28.36
N ILE A 148 -15.53 -1.93 27.98
CA ILE A 148 -14.13 -2.37 28.08
C ILE A 148 -13.78 -2.70 29.53
N ARG A 149 -14.02 -1.77 30.46
CA ARG A 149 -13.73 -1.96 31.89
C ARG A 149 -14.48 -3.14 32.49
N ALA A 150 -15.76 -3.31 32.12
CA ALA A 150 -16.55 -4.44 32.57
C ALA A 150 -15.95 -5.77 32.09
N ARG A 151 -15.49 -5.82 30.83
CA ARG A 151 -14.85 -7.01 30.27
C ARG A 151 -13.49 -7.29 30.92
N GLU A 152 -12.68 -6.26 31.15
CA GLU A 152 -11.40 -6.40 31.86
C GLU A 152 -11.61 -6.94 33.27
N ALA A 153 -12.56 -6.38 34.02
CA ALA A 153 -12.90 -6.85 35.37
C ALA A 153 -13.35 -8.32 35.36
N GLN A 154 -14.18 -8.71 34.39
CA GLN A 154 -14.62 -10.10 34.23
C GLN A 154 -13.41 -11.04 33.99
N LEU A 155 -12.52 -10.68 33.06
CA LEU A 155 -11.35 -11.51 32.74
C LEU A 155 -10.39 -11.64 33.93
N HIS A 156 -10.20 -10.56 34.69
CA HIS A 156 -9.39 -10.61 35.90
C HIS A 156 -10.00 -11.49 36.99
N GLU A 157 -11.32 -11.43 37.19
CA GLU A 157 -12.00 -12.32 38.12
C GLU A 157 -11.86 -13.79 37.70
N GLU A 158 -12.03 -14.11 36.42
CA GLU A 158 -11.81 -15.45 35.88
C GLU A 158 -10.37 -15.94 36.16
N GLN A 159 -9.36 -15.09 35.94
CA GLN A 159 -7.96 -15.41 36.24
C GLN A 159 -7.71 -15.63 37.74
N ILE A 160 -8.29 -14.78 38.61
CA ILE A 160 -8.18 -14.91 40.07
C ILE A 160 -8.79 -16.25 40.51
N GLN A 161 -9.94 -16.63 39.97
CA GLN A 161 -10.60 -17.89 40.30
C GLN A 161 -9.78 -19.10 39.86
N GLU A 162 -9.19 -19.05 38.66
CA GLU A 162 -8.30 -20.10 38.16
C GLU A 162 -7.07 -20.27 39.05
N LEU A 163 -6.42 -19.17 39.43
CA LEU A 163 -5.25 -19.18 40.32
C LEU A 163 -5.61 -19.72 41.71
N LYS A 164 -6.73 -19.28 42.29
CA LYS A 164 -7.22 -19.83 43.57
C LYS A 164 -7.51 -21.34 43.48
N ALA A 165 -8.01 -21.82 42.34
CA ALA A 165 -8.21 -23.27 42.14
C ALA A 165 -6.89 -24.04 42.05
N LYS A 166 -5.90 -23.48 41.34
CA LYS A 166 -4.53 -24.03 41.26
C LYS A 166 -3.87 -24.05 42.64
N GLU A 167 -3.95 -22.96 43.40
CA GLU A 167 -3.44 -22.89 44.77
C GLU A 167 -4.04 -23.99 45.65
N ARG A 168 -5.37 -24.14 45.66
CA ARG A 168 -6.05 -25.21 46.41
C ARG A 168 -5.58 -26.61 46.00
N LYS A 169 -5.34 -26.84 44.71
CA LYS A 169 -4.83 -28.14 44.21
C LYS A 169 -3.42 -28.40 44.70
N LEU A 170 -2.52 -27.43 44.57
CA LEU A 170 -1.13 -27.54 45.01
C LEU A 170 -1.01 -27.71 46.52
N LEU A 171 -1.83 -27.00 47.31
CA LEU A 171 -1.88 -27.20 48.77
C LEU A 171 -2.26 -28.63 49.14
N LYS A 172 -3.27 -29.22 48.46
CA LYS A 172 -3.67 -30.61 48.67
C LYS A 172 -2.56 -31.59 48.30
N GLU A 173 -1.84 -31.34 47.21
CA GLU A 173 -0.71 -32.18 46.79
C GLU A 173 0.48 -32.07 47.77
N ASN A 174 0.78 -30.86 48.23
CA ASN A 174 1.87 -30.60 49.18
C ASN A 174 1.62 -31.32 50.52
N VAL A 175 0.39 -31.25 51.06
CA VAL A 175 0.01 -32.00 52.28
C VAL A 175 0.26 -33.50 52.11
N LYS A 176 -0.19 -34.09 50.99
CA LYS A 176 0.02 -35.52 50.70
C LYS A 176 1.51 -35.89 50.59
N LEU A 177 2.35 -34.99 50.07
CA LEU A 177 3.79 -35.21 49.98
C LEU A 177 4.47 -35.09 51.34
N CYS A 178 4.10 -34.10 52.17
CA CYS A 178 4.61 -33.96 53.53
C CYS A 178 4.32 -35.20 54.38
N GLU A 179 3.11 -35.76 54.29
CA GLU A 179 2.73 -37.01 54.97
C GLU A 179 3.62 -38.19 54.55
N LYS A 180 3.99 -38.27 53.26
CA LYS A 180 4.86 -39.33 52.73
C LYS A 180 6.33 -39.14 53.10
N CYS A 181 6.80 -37.90 53.22
CA CYS A 181 8.22 -37.58 53.40
C CYS A 181 8.61 -37.31 54.87
N GLY A 182 7.71 -37.49 55.85
CA GLY A 182 8.02 -37.31 57.28
C GLY A 182 8.39 -35.88 57.68
N GLY A 183 8.10 -34.88 56.84
CA GLY A 183 8.55 -33.50 56.97
C GLY A 183 7.53 -32.55 57.61
N ARG A 184 8.03 -31.62 58.44
CA ARG A 184 7.30 -30.61 59.23
C ARG A 184 6.31 -29.79 58.38
N LYS A 185 5.07 -29.65 58.87
CA LYS A 185 3.99 -28.80 58.30
C LYS A 185 4.50 -27.36 58.08
N VAL A 186 4.52 -26.90 56.82
CA VAL A 186 4.62 -25.46 56.53
C VAL A 186 3.19 -24.92 56.57
N MET A 187 2.86 -24.13 57.58
CA MET A 187 1.57 -23.46 57.68
C MET A 187 1.44 -22.43 56.56
N ALA A 188 0.31 -22.44 55.87
CA ALA A 188 -0.06 -21.39 54.96
C ALA A 188 -0.16 -20.06 55.73
N THR A 189 0.69 -19.08 55.37
CA THR A 189 0.49 -17.70 55.81
C THR A 189 -0.73 -17.17 55.05
N THR A 190 -1.88 -17.25 55.70
CA THR A 190 -3.07 -16.49 55.30
C THR A 190 -2.75 -15.01 55.50
N ASN A 191 -2.52 -14.27 54.43
CA ASN A 191 -2.60 -12.82 54.52
C ASN A 191 -4.08 -12.41 54.46
N PRO A 192 -4.56 -11.58 55.40
CA PRO A 192 -5.94 -11.14 55.42
C PRO A 192 -6.19 -10.05 54.36
N THR A 193 -7.44 -10.05 53.92
CA THR A 193 -8.26 -9.08 53.17
C THR A 193 -7.58 -7.88 52.53
#